data_AF-A0A3D2U8X6-F1
#
_entry.id   AF-A0A3D2U8X6-F1
#
_cell.length_a   1.000
_cell.length_b   1.000
_cell.length_c   1.000
_cell.angle_alpha   90.00
_cell.angle_beta   90.00
_cell.angle_gamma   90.00
#
_symmetry.space_group_name_H-M   'P 1'
#
loop_
_entity.id
_entity.type
_entity.pdbx_description
1 polymer ?
#
loop_
_entity_poly.entity_id
_entity_poly.type
_entity_poly.pdbx_seq_one_letter_code
_entity_poly.pdbx_strand_id
1 'polypeptide(L)' 'EWTNYTLALRFRAAAMGVPFLPAHTTLGTDTMRHSAARKIECPFTGEPLVAVPALYPDLAVIHVHESDPYGNCRIEGIS' A
#
# COMPACT_ATOMS: atom_id res chain seq x y z
N GLU A 1 -12.59 -4.69 2.61
CA GLU A 1 -11.79 -5.29 1.53
C GLU A 1 -10.92 -4.25 0.84
N TRP A 2 -9.89 -4.69 0.11
CA TRP A 2 -8.95 -3.82 -0.60
C TRP A 2 -8.73 -4.35 -2.02
N THR A 3 -8.54 -3.46 -2.99
CA THR A 3 -8.01 -3.88 -4.29
C THR A 3 -6.51 -4.19 -4.17
N ASN A 4 -5.97 -5.04 -5.04
CA ASN A 4 -4.54 -5.40 -5.04
C ASN A 4 -3.63 -4.16 -5.05
N TYR A 5 -3.94 -3.19 -5.90
CA TYR A 5 -3.19 -1.93 -5.95
C TYR A 5 -3.28 -1.14 -4.64
N THR A 6 -4.47 -1.07 -4.04
CA THR A 6 -4.64 -0.36 -2.75
C THR A 6 -3.84 -1.05 -1.65
N LEU A 7 -3.80 -2.38 -1.63
CA LEU A 7 -2.97 -3.12 -0.68
C LEU A 7 -1.48 -2.81 -0.85
N ALA A 8 -0.97 -2.79 -2.09
CA ALA A 8 0.41 -2.40 -2.37
C ALA A 8 0.74 -0.97 -1.91
N LEU A 9 -0.19 -0.02 -2.11
CA LEU A 9 -0.04 1.35 -1.61
C LEU A 9 0.09 1.41 -0.08
N ARG A 10 -0.66 0.58 0.65
CA ARG A 10 -0.57 0.55 2.13
C ARG A 10 0.81 0.12 2.61
N PHE A 11 1.39 -0.91 1.99
CA PHE A 11 2.75 -1.34 2.29
C PHE A 11 3.78 -0.28 1.88
N ARG A 12 3.58 0.38 0.74
CA ARG A 12 4.44 1.48 0.30
C ARG A 12 4.40 2.67 1.27
N ALA A 13 3.23 3.03 1.78
CA ALA A 13 3.08 4.10 2.77
C ALA A 13 3.88 3.78 4.05
N ALA A 14 3.78 2.54 4.53
CA ALA A 14 4.53 2.06 5.69
C ALA A 14 6.05 2.08 5.43
N ALA A 15 6.51 1.60 4.27
CA ALA A 15 7.92 1.62 3.87
C ALA A 15 8.49 3.05 3.73
N MET A 16 7.66 4.02 3.35
CA MET A 16 8.02 5.44 3.29
C MET A 16 7.98 6.14 4.65
N GLY A 17 7.45 5.49 5.70
CA GLY A 17 7.29 6.11 7.02
C GLY A 17 6.21 7.19 7.09
N VAL A 18 5.25 7.19 6.16
CA VAL A 18 4.13 8.15 6.13
C VAL A 18 2.82 7.50 6.59
N PRO A 19 1.91 8.25 7.24
CA PRO A 19 0.68 7.67 7.79
C PRO A 19 -0.31 7.20 6.72
N PHE A 20 -0.28 7.78 5.52
CA PHE A 20 -1.14 7.39 4.41
C PHE A 20 -0.52 7.78 3.06
N LEU A 21 -1.01 7.18 1.98
CA LEU A 21 -0.77 7.66 0.61
C LEU A 21 -2.09 8.05 -0.06
N PRO A 22 -2.13 9.15 -0.82
CA PRO A 22 -3.29 9.53 -1.61
C PRO A 22 -3.41 8.65 -2.86
N ALA A 23 -4.63 8.28 -3.22
CA ALA A 23 -4.93 7.55 -4.45
C ALA A 23 -6.33 7.87 -4.99
N HIS A 24 -6.55 7.66 -6.28
CA HIS A 24 -7.89 7.66 -6.88
C HIS A 24 -8.57 6.28 -6.76
N THR A 25 -7.79 5.24 -6.45
CA THR A 25 -8.31 3.89 -6.38
C THR A 25 -9.34 3.77 -5.27
N THR A 26 -10.33 2.89 -5.46
CA THR A 26 -11.50 2.70 -4.58
C THR A 26 -12.49 3.87 -4.52
N LEU A 27 -12.20 5.04 -5.10
CA LEU A 27 -13.16 6.14 -5.15
C LEU A 27 -14.39 5.72 -5.98
N GLY A 28 -15.58 5.77 -5.37
CA GLY A 28 -16.85 5.42 -6.02
C GLY A 28 -17.21 3.93 -6.01
N THR A 29 -16.35 3.06 -5.46
CA THR A 29 -16.67 1.64 -5.30
C THR A 29 -17.25 1.34 -3.92
N ASP A 30 -17.98 0.23 -3.79
CA ASP A 30 -18.51 -0.24 -2.50
C ASP A 30 -17.39 -0.66 -1.53
N THR A 31 -16.18 -0.92 -2.05
CA THR A 31 -14.96 -1.19 -1.27
C THR A 31 -14.67 -0.09 -0.24
N MET A 32 -15.08 1.16 -0.49
CA MET A 32 -14.95 2.26 0.48
C MET A 32 -15.79 2.04 1.74
N ARG A 33 -16.93 1.36 1.65
CA ARG A 33 -17.77 1.06 2.83
C ARG A 33 -17.15 0.02 3.74
N HIS A 34 -16.33 -0.86 3.17
CA HIS A 34 -15.73 -2.01 3.86
C HIS A 34 -14.23 -1.84 4.11
N SER A 35 -13.68 -0.64 3.94
CA SER A 35 -12.25 -0.36 4.13
C SER A 35 -12.01 0.81 5.10
N ALA A 36 -10.79 0.90 5.61
CA ALA A 36 -10.37 2.00 6.49
C ALA A 36 -10.00 3.27 5.71
N ALA A 37 -10.17 3.28 4.39
CA ALA A 37 -9.88 4.43 3.55
C ALA A 37 -10.80 5.62 3.87
N ARG A 38 -10.31 6.84 3.63
CA ARG A 38 -11.07 8.09 3.84
C ARG A 38 -10.97 8.98 2.62
N LYS A 39 -12.06 9.64 2.25
CA LYS A 39 -12.01 10.66 1.19
C LYS A 39 -11.32 11.90 1.75
N ILE A 40 -10.41 12.47 0.98
CA ILE A 40 -9.74 13.73 1.27
C ILE A 40 -9.80 14.60 0.01
N GLU A 41 -9.68 15.91 0.19
CA GLU A 41 -9.56 16.85 -0.92
C GLU A 41 -8.08 17.23 -1.07
N CYS A 42 -7.59 17.23 -2.31
CA CYS A 42 -6.23 17.67 -2.58
C CYS A 42 -6.10 19.17 -2.28
N PRO A 43 -5.18 19.61 -1.39
CA PRO A 43 -5.05 21.02 -1.05
C PRO A 43 -4.47 21.87 -2.19
N PHE A 44 -3.89 21.24 -3.22
CA PHE A 44 -3.28 21.93 -4.35
C PHE A 44 -4.20 22.01 -5.57
N THR A 45 -5.03 21.00 -5.79
CA THR A 45 -5.89 20.90 -7.00
C THR A 45 -7.38 20.93 -6.72
N GLY A 46 -7.81 20.76 -5.46
CA GLY A 46 -9.22 20.61 -5.09
C GLY A 46 -9.85 19.28 -5.51
N GLU A 47 -9.05 18.37 -6.09
CA GLU A 47 -9.59 17.10 -6.57
C GLU A 47 -9.89 16.13 -5.41
N PRO A 48 -11.00 15.37 -5.50
CA PRO A 48 -11.31 14.35 -4.52
C PRO A 48 -10.38 13.14 -4.67
N LEU A 49 -9.69 12.81 -3.58
CA LEU A 49 -8.78 11.69 -3.45
C LEU A 49 -9.21 10.77 -2.31
N VAL A 50 -8.57 9.62 -2.22
CA VAL A 50 -8.71 8.67 -1.12
C VAL A 50 -7.39 8.60 -0.36
N ALA A 51 -7.42 8.89 0.93
CA ALA A 51 -6.36 8.60 1.88
C ALA A 51 -6.38 7.10 2.22
N VAL A 52 -5.33 6.40 1.79
CA VAL A 52 -5.11 4.98 2.03
C VAL A 52 -4.16 4.83 3.22
N PRO A 53 -4.62 4.34 4.38
CA PRO A 53 -3.80 4.29 5.59
C PRO A 53 -2.69 3.25 5.48
N ALA A 54 -1.51 3.57 5.99
CA ALA A 54 -0.37 2.66 6.02
C ALA A 54 -0.70 1.33 6.72
N LEU A 55 -0.10 0.24 6.22
CA LEU A 55 -0.21 -1.08 6.82
C LEU A 55 1.16 -1.49 7.36
N TYR A 56 1.26 -1.59 8.67
CA TYR A 56 2.45 -2.03 9.39
C TYR A 56 2.24 -3.49 9.82
N PRO A 57 2.75 -4.48 9.06
CA PRO A 57 2.72 -5.86 9.50
C PRO A 57 3.73 -6.07 10.64
N ASP A 58 3.33 -6.79 11.69
CA ASP A 58 4.26 -7.20 12.76
C ASP A 58 5.28 -8.24 12.28
N LEU A 59 4.88 -9.05 11.30
CA LEU A 59 5.70 -10.08 10.67
C LEU A 59 5.41 -10.14 9.17
N ALA A 60 6.47 -10.17 8.36
CA ALA A 60 6.39 -10.45 6.94
C ALA A 60 7.15 -11.74 6.61
N VAL A 61 6.51 -12.64 5.85
CA VAL A 61 7.14 -13.86 5.35
C VAL A 61 7.30 -13.70 3.84
N ILE A 62 8.54 -13.71 3.36
CA ILE A 62 8.88 -13.52 1.95
C ILE A 62 9.69 -14.73 1.49
N HIS A 63 9.19 -15.44 0.48
CA HIS A 63 9.94 -16.51 -0.18
C HIS A 63 10.86 -15.91 -1.25
N VAL A 64 12.12 -16.33 -1.28
CA VAL A 64 13.17 -15.81 -2.16
C VAL A 64 13.95 -16.95 -2.81
N HIS A 65 14.65 -16.66 -3.91
CA HIS A 65 15.38 -17.68 -4.67
C HIS A 65 16.73 -18.01 -4.00
N GLU A 66 17.42 -16.98 -3.51
CA GLU A 66 18.73 -17.09 -2.88
C GLU A 66 18.79 -16.22 -1.62
N SER A 67 19.46 -16.70 -0.57
CA SER A 67 19.73 -15.95 0.67
C SER A 67 21.10 -16.29 1.24
N ASP A 68 21.79 -15.33 1.86
CA ASP A 68 23.07 -15.55 2.54
C ASP A 68 22.92 -15.60 4.09
N PRO A 69 23.96 -16.03 4.83
CA PRO A 69 23.95 -16.02 6.31
C PRO A 69 23.87 -14.62 6.96
N TYR A 70 24.06 -13.54 6.20
CA TYR A 70 23.97 -12.16 6.69
C TYR A 70 22.56 -11.57 6.55
N GLY A 71 21.65 -12.28 5.88
CA GLY A 71 20.26 -11.87 5.65
C GLY A 71 20.03 -11.10 4.35
N ASN A 72 21.01 -11.04 3.45
CA ASN A 72 20.77 -10.53 2.10
C ASN A 72 19.98 -11.57 1.30
N CYS A 73 18.98 -11.11 0.54
CA CYS A 73 18.10 -11.96 -0.23
C CYS A 73 17.99 -11.47 -1.68
N ARG A 74 17.87 -12.41 -2.63
CA ARG A 74 17.64 -12.11 -4.06
C ARG A 74 16.33 -12.72 -4.54
N ILE A 75 15.52 -11.89 -5.19
CA ILE A 75 14.31 -12.30 -5.91
C ILE A 75 14.61 -12.18 -7.40
N GLU A 76 14.62 -13.30 -8.11
CA GLU A 76 14.69 -13.33 -9.56
C GLU A 76 13.29 -13.10 -10.14
N GLY A 77 13.18 -12.11 -11.03
CA GLY A 77 11.93 -11.78 -11.71
C GLY A 77 11.72 -12.62 -12.97
N ILE A 78 10.64 -12.34 -13.68
CA ILE A 78 10.43 -12.87 -15.03
C ILE A 78 11.44 -12.23 -16.00
N SER A 79 12.16 -13.07 -16.74
CA SER A 79 13.07 -12.71 -17.84
C SER A 79 12.32 -12.35 -19.12
#